data_AF-A0A235B889-F1
#
_entry.id   AF-A0A235B889-F1
#
_cell.length_a   1.000
_cell.length_b   1.000
_cell.length_c   1.000
_cell.angle_alpha   90.00
_cell.angle_beta   90.00
_cell.angle_gamma   90.00
#
_symmetry.space_group_name_H-M   'P 1'
#
loop_
_entity.id
_entity.type
_entity.pdbx_description
1 polymer ?
#
loop_
_entity_poly.entity_id
_entity_poly.type
_entity_poly.pdbx_seq_one_letter_code
_entity_poly.pdbx_strand_id
1 'polypeptide(L)'
;MGKGADITSANKRNDDDFPYEAVGVLRLLKEINRLDARLVPGADYDTAVILQDLRDALDSPVLTARQRQVVALYFFTDSTMEEAAGILSITKGAIKLSLNTSLERIAAQMKAEEDLKFRGRAVKPFDSRRPLFVWLNAVAAGEVPAYEIPDEANEDLLAWYAENGDELAQEVLRQRVEGPPVVVEVYENPEDEYPCLNPRQMQYREKMQVPVGDVKPQFDVAGSRMAARRVADKENEHDFGNEWSIGKKQIFVIP
;
A
#
# COMPACT_ATOMS: atom_id res chain seq x y z
N MET A 1 -30.98 27.26 5.63
CA MET A 1 -31.38 25.95 5.09
C MET A 1 -30.11 25.26 4.61
N GLY A 2 -29.59 24.31 5.39
CA GLY A 2 -28.37 23.58 5.03
C GLY A 2 -28.67 22.61 3.89
N LYS A 3 -27.81 22.59 2.87
CA LYS A 3 -27.78 21.53 1.87
C LYS A 3 -27.42 20.23 2.59
N GLY A 4 -28.42 19.43 2.94
CA GLY A 4 -28.17 18.04 3.29
C GLY A 4 -27.55 17.38 2.07
N ALA A 5 -26.31 16.91 2.19
CA ALA A 5 -25.76 16.02 1.19
C ALA A 5 -26.72 14.82 1.13
N ASP A 6 -27.24 14.57 -0.07
CA ASP A 6 -28.27 13.58 -0.31
C ASP A 6 -27.65 12.19 -0.15
N ILE A 7 -27.72 11.67 1.07
CA ILE A 7 -27.10 10.41 1.51
C ILE A 7 -27.53 9.29 0.54
N THR A 8 -28.80 9.27 0.15
CA THR A 8 -29.37 8.29 -0.79
C THR A 8 -28.74 8.32 -2.19
N SER A 9 -28.18 9.45 -2.62
CA SER A 9 -27.52 9.59 -3.92
C SER A 9 -26.07 9.10 -3.91
N ALA A 10 -25.40 9.18 -2.76
CA ALA A 10 -24.08 8.58 -2.57
C ALA A 10 -24.22 7.05 -2.49
N ASN A 11 -25.26 6.57 -1.79
CA ASN A 11 -25.56 5.14 -1.66
C ASN A 11 -25.73 4.44 -3.01
N LYS A 12 -26.50 5.05 -3.92
CA LYS A 12 -26.63 4.52 -5.29
C LYS A 12 -25.32 4.47 -6.07
N ARG A 13 -24.37 5.38 -5.82
CA ARG A 13 -23.09 5.39 -6.55
C ARG A 13 -22.23 4.20 -6.20
N ASN A 14 -22.18 3.81 -4.92
CA ASN A 14 -21.38 2.67 -4.49
C ASN A 14 -22.01 1.33 -4.93
N ASP A 15 -23.35 1.22 -4.90
CA ASP A 15 -24.05 0.05 -5.46
C ASP A 15 -23.85 -0.08 -6.97
N ASP A 16 -23.82 1.05 -7.70
CA ASP A 16 -23.54 1.08 -9.15
C ASP A 16 -22.07 0.74 -9.45
N ASP A 17 -21.12 1.18 -8.62
CA ASP A 17 -19.68 0.92 -8.79
C ASP A 17 -19.30 -0.52 -8.40
N PHE A 18 -19.98 -1.09 -7.40
CA PHE A 18 -19.75 -2.41 -6.82
C PHE A 18 -21.03 -3.27 -6.77
N PRO A 19 -21.58 -3.67 -7.93
CA PRO A 19 -22.75 -4.55 -7.94
C PRO A 19 -22.41 -5.88 -7.24
N TYR A 20 -23.38 -6.47 -6.52
CA TYR A 20 -23.22 -7.78 -5.88
C TYR A 20 -23.24 -8.94 -6.89
N GLU A 21 -22.50 -8.79 -7.97
CA GLU A 21 -22.23 -9.77 -9.01
C GLU A 21 -20.75 -10.14 -8.99
N ALA A 22 -20.39 -11.26 -9.62
CA ALA A 22 -18.99 -11.73 -9.62
C ALA A 22 -17.98 -10.66 -10.09
N VAL A 23 -18.39 -9.78 -11.02
CA VAL A 23 -17.56 -8.68 -11.52
C VAL A 23 -17.37 -7.58 -10.46
N GLY A 24 -18.41 -7.24 -9.70
CA GLY A 24 -18.30 -6.24 -8.63
C GLY A 24 -17.54 -6.77 -7.43
N VAL A 25 -17.75 -8.04 -7.05
CA VAL A 25 -16.95 -8.71 -6.01
C VAL A 25 -15.47 -8.76 -6.38
N LEU A 26 -15.14 -9.04 -7.65
CA LEU A 26 -13.76 -8.99 -8.13
C LEU A 26 -13.13 -7.60 -7.97
N ARG A 27 -13.89 -6.53 -8.23
CA ARG A 27 -13.42 -5.15 -8.03
C ARG A 27 -13.23 -4.84 -6.55
N LEU A 28 -14.19 -5.23 -5.72
CA LEU A 28 -14.11 -5.06 -4.27
C LEU A 28 -12.86 -5.74 -3.69
N LEU A 29 -12.62 -7.01 -4.03
CA LEU A 29 -11.44 -7.74 -3.55
C LEU A 29 -10.12 -7.11 -3.99
N LYS A 30 -10.06 -6.55 -5.21
CA LYS A 30 -8.86 -5.85 -5.70
C LYS A 30 -8.63 -4.49 -5.03
N GLU A 31 -9.69 -3.81 -4.62
CA GLU A 31 -9.59 -2.48 -4.02
C GLU A 31 -9.74 -2.50 -2.50
N ILE A 32 -9.82 -3.67 -1.88
CA ILE A 32 -10.16 -3.81 -0.45
C ILE A 32 -9.24 -2.99 0.45
N ASN A 33 -7.92 -3.07 0.26
CA ASN A 33 -6.95 -2.31 1.05
C ASN A 33 -7.06 -0.80 0.84
N ARG A 34 -7.43 -0.38 -0.38
CA ARG A 34 -7.62 1.04 -0.71
C ARG A 34 -8.90 1.60 -0.09
N LEU A 35 -9.97 0.80 -0.07
CA LEU A 35 -11.24 1.16 0.54
C LEU A 35 -11.11 1.19 2.08
N ASP A 36 -10.40 0.21 2.66
CA ASP A 36 -10.11 0.14 4.09
C ASP A 36 -9.27 1.35 4.55
N ALA A 37 -8.24 1.75 3.78
CA ALA A 37 -7.46 2.95 4.07
C ALA A 37 -8.26 4.27 3.97
N ARG A 38 -9.40 4.27 3.25
CA ARG A 38 -10.28 5.44 3.09
C ARG A 38 -11.32 5.56 4.19
N LEU A 39 -11.50 4.54 5.04
CA LEU A 39 -12.38 4.55 6.21
C LEU A 39 -11.81 5.43 7.33
N VAL A 40 -11.70 6.73 7.08
CA VAL A 40 -11.35 7.77 8.06
C VAL A 40 -12.63 8.22 8.79
N PRO A 41 -12.59 8.71 10.05
CA PRO A 41 -13.80 9.15 10.75
C PRO A 41 -14.56 10.23 9.96
N GLY A 42 -15.76 9.90 9.49
CA GLY A 42 -16.58 10.70 8.56
C GLY A 42 -16.68 10.14 7.13
N ALA A 43 -16.09 8.97 6.88
CA ALA A 43 -16.15 8.26 5.61
C ALA A 43 -17.52 7.65 5.31
N ASP A 44 -17.68 7.32 4.03
CA ASP A 44 -18.85 6.76 3.39
C ASP A 44 -19.37 5.49 4.10
N TYR A 45 -20.48 5.63 4.82
CA TYR A 45 -21.10 4.53 5.57
C TYR A 45 -21.40 3.32 4.68
N ASP A 46 -21.71 3.54 3.41
CA ASP A 46 -22.07 2.48 2.49
C ASP A 46 -20.87 1.64 2.10
N THR A 47 -19.71 2.26 1.92
CA THR A 47 -18.46 1.51 1.72
C THR A 47 -18.16 0.63 2.93
N ALA A 48 -18.42 1.12 4.15
CA ALA A 48 -18.25 0.31 5.36
C ALA A 48 -19.20 -0.90 5.38
N VAL A 49 -20.45 -0.72 4.99
CA VAL A 49 -21.45 -1.79 4.91
C VAL A 49 -21.06 -2.84 3.87
N ILE A 50 -20.70 -2.41 2.65
CA ILE A 50 -20.29 -3.34 1.57
C ILE A 50 -19.04 -4.14 1.97
N LEU A 51 -18.07 -3.51 2.64
CA LEU A 51 -16.88 -4.19 3.14
C LEU A 51 -17.20 -5.16 4.27
N GLN A 52 -18.14 -4.82 5.15
CA GLN A 52 -18.61 -5.73 6.19
C GLN A 52 -19.31 -6.95 5.58
N ASP A 53 -20.21 -6.75 4.62
CA ASP A 53 -20.89 -7.82 3.88
C ASP A 53 -19.89 -8.74 3.18
N LEU A 54 -18.82 -8.18 2.61
CA LEU A 54 -17.74 -8.95 1.98
C LEU A 54 -16.96 -9.78 3.02
N ARG A 55 -16.61 -9.21 4.18
CA ARG A 55 -15.93 -9.94 5.26
C ARG A 55 -16.79 -11.07 5.78
N ASP A 56 -18.07 -10.80 6.05
CA ASP A 56 -19.03 -11.82 6.49
C ASP A 56 -19.18 -12.92 5.44
N ALA A 57 -19.18 -12.58 4.14
CA ALA A 57 -19.23 -13.56 3.06
C ALA A 57 -17.96 -14.42 2.97
N LEU A 58 -16.77 -13.84 3.18
CA LEU A 58 -15.49 -14.55 3.18
C LEU A 58 -15.35 -15.50 4.38
N ASP A 59 -15.86 -15.09 5.55
CA ASP A 59 -15.82 -15.88 6.78
C ASP A 59 -16.93 -16.94 6.83
N SER A 60 -17.95 -16.80 5.98
CA SER A 60 -19.01 -17.79 5.83
C SER A 60 -18.50 -19.14 5.26
N PRO A 61 -19.22 -20.25 5.54
CA PRO A 61 -18.89 -21.56 4.97
C PRO A 61 -19.31 -21.73 3.50
N VAL A 62 -19.46 -20.64 2.72
CA VAL A 62 -19.85 -20.69 1.30
C VAL A 62 -18.72 -21.22 0.40
N LEU A 63 -17.47 -20.94 0.80
CA LEU A 63 -16.27 -21.36 0.09
C LEU A 63 -15.79 -22.73 0.58
N THR A 64 -15.37 -23.58 -0.36
CA THR A 64 -14.67 -24.82 -0.03
C THR A 64 -13.28 -24.52 0.53
N ALA A 65 -12.71 -25.48 1.27
CA ALA A 65 -11.34 -25.37 1.80
C ALA A 65 -10.31 -24.93 0.75
N ARG A 66 -10.37 -25.49 -0.46
CA ARG A 66 -9.45 -25.12 -1.55
C ARG A 66 -9.71 -23.70 -2.08
N GLN A 67 -10.98 -23.33 -2.22
CA GLN A 67 -11.36 -21.99 -2.67
C GLN A 67 -10.87 -20.92 -1.70
N ARG A 68 -10.98 -21.15 -0.38
CA ARG A 68 -10.45 -20.23 0.63
C ARG A 68 -8.95 -20.01 0.49
N GLN A 69 -8.17 -21.09 0.32
CA GLN A 69 -6.72 -20.99 0.07
C GLN A 69 -6.40 -20.22 -1.22
N VAL A 70 -7.15 -20.46 -2.30
CA VAL A 70 -6.93 -19.78 -3.58
C VAL A 70 -7.26 -18.29 -3.49
N VAL A 71 -8.35 -17.94 -2.82
CA VAL A 71 -8.73 -16.54 -2.57
C VAL A 71 -7.69 -15.84 -1.69
N ALA A 72 -7.25 -16.50 -0.62
CA ALA A 72 -6.18 -16.02 0.26
C ALA A 72 -4.91 -15.66 -0.52
N LEU A 73 -4.41 -16.59 -1.32
CA LEU A 73 -3.18 -16.40 -2.09
C LEU A 73 -3.34 -15.33 -3.19
N TYR A 74 -4.46 -15.33 -3.92
CA TYR A 74 -4.59 -14.45 -5.08
C TYR A 74 -4.89 -13.00 -4.72
N PHE A 75 -5.69 -12.75 -3.68
CA PHE A 75 -6.17 -11.39 -3.36
C PHE A 75 -5.47 -10.75 -2.16
N PHE A 76 -4.98 -11.53 -1.21
CA PHE A 76 -4.43 -10.98 0.03
C PHE A 76 -2.91 -11.07 0.09
N THR A 77 -2.31 -12.03 -0.60
CA THR A 77 -0.84 -12.10 -0.75
C THR A 77 -0.34 -11.59 -2.10
N ASP A 78 -1.22 -11.03 -2.94
CA ASP A 78 -0.94 -10.55 -4.30
C ASP A 78 -0.22 -11.57 -5.21
N SER A 79 -0.39 -12.87 -4.94
CA SER A 79 0.27 -13.92 -5.70
C SER A 79 -0.29 -14.05 -7.11
N THR A 80 0.58 -14.26 -8.10
CA THR A 80 0.11 -14.60 -9.44
C THR A 80 -0.56 -15.98 -9.47
N MET A 81 -1.40 -16.25 -10.48
CA MET A 81 -2.03 -17.58 -10.61
C MET A 81 -1.01 -18.71 -10.78
N GLU A 82 0.20 -18.40 -11.27
CA GLU A 82 1.28 -19.37 -11.46
C GLU A 82 1.97 -19.69 -10.13
N GLU A 83 2.25 -18.67 -9.33
CA GLU A 83 2.77 -18.84 -7.97
C GLU A 83 1.78 -19.58 -7.08
N ALA A 84 0.51 -19.17 -7.07
CA ALA A 84 -0.53 -19.83 -6.27
C ALA A 84 -0.71 -21.31 -6.69
N ALA A 85 -0.59 -21.59 -7.99
CA ALA A 85 -0.56 -22.96 -8.51
C ALA A 85 0.66 -23.75 -8.01
N GLY A 86 1.83 -23.12 -7.99
CA GLY A 86 3.07 -23.69 -7.43
C GLY A 86 2.96 -24.02 -5.95
N ILE A 87 2.52 -23.05 -5.13
CA ILE A 87 2.33 -23.21 -3.68
C ILE A 87 1.33 -24.33 -3.38
N LEU A 88 0.20 -24.36 -4.08
CA LEU A 88 -0.86 -25.35 -3.85
C LEU A 88 -0.64 -26.68 -4.59
N SER A 89 0.40 -26.79 -5.42
CA SER A 89 0.70 -27.96 -6.26
C SER A 89 -0.47 -28.39 -7.15
N ILE A 90 -1.18 -27.43 -7.74
CA ILE A 90 -2.31 -27.65 -8.67
C ILE A 90 -2.10 -26.92 -9.99
N THR A 91 -2.91 -27.23 -10.99
CA THR A 91 -2.78 -26.58 -12.30
C THR A 91 -3.35 -25.15 -12.30
N LYS A 92 -2.76 -24.28 -13.11
CA LYS A 92 -3.27 -22.90 -13.34
C LYS A 92 -4.75 -22.88 -13.76
N GLY A 93 -5.17 -23.88 -14.54
CA GLY A 93 -6.59 -24.03 -14.93
C GLY A 93 -7.51 -24.30 -13.75
N ALA A 94 -7.06 -25.10 -12.77
CA ALA A 94 -7.82 -25.35 -11.54
C ALA A 94 -7.92 -24.10 -10.67
N ILE A 95 -6.85 -23.30 -10.57
CA ILE A 95 -6.87 -21.99 -9.89
C ILE A 95 -7.90 -21.07 -10.52
N LYS A 96 -7.87 -20.91 -11.85
CA LYS A 96 -8.80 -20.04 -12.58
C LYS A 96 -10.26 -20.44 -12.37
N LEU A 97 -10.56 -21.73 -12.47
CA LEU A 97 -11.90 -22.25 -12.21
C LEU A 97 -12.31 -21.99 -10.76
N SER A 98 -11.41 -22.28 -9.81
CA SER A 98 -11.65 -22.05 -8.38
C SER A 98 -11.96 -20.58 -8.08
N LEU A 99 -11.21 -19.64 -8.67
CA LEU A 99 -11.44 -18.20 -8.51
C LEU A 99 -12.81 -17.78 -9.05
N ASN A 100 -13.12 -18.12 -10.30
CA ASN A 100 -14.42 -17.75 -10.90
C ASN A 100 -15.60 -18.27 -10.07
N THR A 101 -15.56 -19.55 -9.68
CA THR A 101 -16.61 -20.13 -8.83
C THR A 101 -16.63 -19.52 -7.43
N SER A 102 -15.50 -19.08 -6.88
CA SER A 102 -15.46 -18.39 -5.58
C SER A 102 -16.12 -17.02 -5.66
N LEU A 103 -15.86 -16.26 -6.72
CA LEU A 103 -16.47 -14.95 -6.93
C LEU A 103 -17.99 -15.04 -7.07
N GLU A 104 -18.50 -16.01 -7.84
CA GLU A 104 -19.93 -16.27 -7.97
C GLU A 104 -20.57 -16.62 -6.62
N ARG A 105 -19.88 -17.42 -5.80
CA ARG A 105 -20.36 -17.83 -4.46
C ARG A 105 -20.39 -16.69 -3.47
N ILE A 106 -19.33 -15.88 -3.42
CA ILE A 106 -19.27 -14.69 -2.57
C ILE A 106 -20.38 -13.72 -2.98
N ALA A 107 -20.57 -13.50 -4.29
CA ALA A 107 -21.63 -12.64 -4.80
C ALA A 107 -23.02 -13.13 -4.39
N ALA A 108 -23.28 -14.45 -4.51
CA ALA A 108 -24.55 -15.04 -4.08
C ALA A 108 -24.79 -14.88 -2.57
N GLN A 109 -23.75 -15.06 -1.76
CA GLN A 109 -23.82 -14.85 -0.30
C GLN A 109 -24.11 -13.39 0.05
N MET A 110 -23.44 -12.43 -0.61
CA MET A 110 -23.66 -10.99 -0.39
C MET A 110 -25.06 -10.54 -0.82
N LYS A 111 -25.65 -11.14 -1.86
CA LYS A 111 -27.04 -10.88 -2.25
C LYS A 111 -28.09 -11.41 -1.27
N ALA A 112 -27.68 -12.15 -0.24
CA ALA A 112 -28.56 -12.86 0.69
C ALA A 112 -29.56 -13.81 -0.01
N GLU A 113 -29.25 -14.26 -1.24
CA GLU A 113 -30.18 -15.07 -2.04
C GLU A 113 -30.35 -16.48 -1.45
N GLU A 114 -29.33 -17.04 -0.78
CA GLU A 114 -29.43 -18.37 -0.15
C GLU A 114 -28.42 -18.56 1.00
N ASP A 115 -28.83 -19.32 2.02
CA ASP A 115 -27.96 -19.85 3.10
C ASP A 115 -27.09 -20.99 2.53
N LEU A 116 -26.18 -20.66 1.61
CA LEU A 116 -25.39 -21.62 0.81
C LEU A 116 -24.30 -22.30 1.63
N LYS A 117 -24.68 -23.34 2.39
CA LYS A 117 -23.73 -24.19 3.11
C LYS A 117 -23.18 -25.27 2.19
N PHE A 118 -22.03 -25.02 1.58
CA PHE A 118 -21.37 -26.00 0.71
C PHE A 118 -20.43 -26.90 1.51
N ARG A 119 -20.75 -28.20 1.53
CA ARG A 119 -19.81 -29.23 2.02
C ARG A 119 -18.84 -29.60 0.91
N GLY A 120 -17.78 -28.80 0.77
CA GLY A 120 -16.64 -29.16 -0.08
C GLY A 120 -15.91 -30.40 0.44
N ARG A 121 -15.16 -31.07 -0.43
CA ARG A 121 -14.24 -32.13 -0.01
C ARG A 121 -13.14 -31.51 0.86
N ALA A 122 -12.85 -32.13 2.00
CA ALA A 122 -11.70 -31.75 2.82
C ALA A 122 -10.42 -31.83 1.99
N VAL A 123 -9.59 -30.80 2.11
CA VAL A 123 -8.26 -30.76 1.50
C VAL A 123 -7.30 -31.52 2.40
N LYS A 124 -6.44 -32.37 1.83
CA LYS A 124 -5.33 -32.96 2.60
C LYS A 124 -4.45 -31.80 3.09
N PRO A 125 -4.20 -31.67 4.40
CA PRO A 125 -3.34 -30.62 4.92
C PRO A 125 -1.93 -30.78 4.35
N PHE A 126 -1.23 -29.66 4.23
CA PHE A 126 0.19 -29.68 3.92
C PHE A 126 0.96 -30.29 5.09
N ASP A 127 1.88 -31.22 4.80
CA ASP A 127 2.67 -31.94 5.80
C ASP A 127 3.87 -31.10 6.34
N SER A 128 3.96 -29.81 5.96
CA SER A 128 5.08 -28.93 6.29
C SER A 128 4.84 -28.10 7.55
N ARG A 129 5.89 -27.93 8.35
CA ARG A 129 5.91 -27.03 9.53
C ARG A 129 6.19 -25.57 9.18
N ARG A 130 6.38 -25.26 7.90
CA ARG A 130 6.60 -23.89 7.42
C ARG A 130 5.38 -23.01 7.74
N PRO A 131 5.57 -21.79 8.29
CA PRO A 131 4.48 -20.90 8.69
C PRO A 131 3.43 -20.66 7.61
N LEU A 132 3.84 -20.48 6.34
CA LEU A 132 2.92 -20.30 5.21
C LEU A 132 1.91 -21.45 5.11
N PHE A 133 2.41 -22.70 5.17
CA PHE A 133 1.55 -23.88 5.01
C PHE A 133 0.69 -24.14 6.25
N VAL A 134 1.17 -23.78 7.43
CA VAL A 134 0.37 -23.81 8.67
C VAL A 134 -0.81 -22.84 8.56
N TRP A 135 -0.57 -21.60 8.15
CA TRP A 135 -1.62 -20.61 7.92
C TRP A 135 -2.59 -21.06 6.82
N LEU A 136 -2.10 -21.57 5.67
CA LEU A 136 -2.97 -22.08 4.61
C LEU A 136 -3.83 -23.28 5.05
N ASN A 137 -3.34 -24.12 5.96
CA ASN A 137 -4.13 -25.19 6.56
C ASN A 137 -5.24 -24.63 7.45
N ALA A 138 -4.96 -23.60 8.26
CA ALA A 138 -5.95 -22.93 9.10
C ALA A 138 -7.03 -22.21 8.27
N VAL A 139 -6.63 -21.52 7.20
CA VAL A 139 -7.56 -20.90 6.22
C VAL A 139 -8.43 -21.95 5.53
N ALA A 140 -7.86 -23.11 5.16
CA ALA A 140 -8.64 -24.22 4.60
C ALA A 140 -9.68 -24.76 5.58
N ALA A 141 -9.32 -24.89 6.86
CA ALA A 141 -10.22 -25.30 7.93
C ALA A 141 -11.31 -24.24 8.20
N GLY A 142 -11.04 -22.97 7.89
CA GLY A 142 -11.90 -21.85 8.24
C GLY A 142 -11.73 -21.43 9.70
N GLU A 143 -10.57 -21.73 10.29
CA GLU A 143 -10.21 -21.31 11.66
C GLU A 143 -9.68 -19.88 11.68
N VAL A 144 -9.09 -19.42 10.57
CA VAL A 144 -8.52 -18.08 10.39
C VAL A 144 -9.12 -17.48 9.12
N PRO A 145 -9.48 -16.18 9.12
CA PRO A 145 -9.97 -15.48 7.94
C PRO A 145 -8.92 -15.46 6.81
N ALA A 146 -9.38 -15.47 5.56
CA ALA A 146 -8.50 -15.50 4.39
C ALA A 146 -7.68 -14.21 4.19
N TYR A 147 -8.12 -13.11 4.82
CA TYR A 147 -7.56 -11.77 4.68
C TYR A 147 -6.59 -11.38 5.78
N GLU A 148 -6.46 -12.17 6.85
CA GLU A 148 -5.48 -11.92 7.90
C GLU A 148 -4.27 -12.85 7.71
N ILE A 149 -3.16 -12.26 7.29
CA ILE A 149 -1.91 -12.99 7.08
C ILE A 149 -0.99 -12.72 8.28
N PRO A 150 -0.63 -13.73 9.07
CA PRO A 150 0.35 -13.58 10.14
C PRO A 150 1.71 -13.15 9.58
N ASP A 151 2.43 -12.31 10.32
CA ASP A 151 3.77 -11.84 9.92
C ASP A 151 4.71 -13.00 9.56
N GLU A 152 4.70 -14.07 10.38
CA GLU A 152 5.50 -15.28 10.13
C GLU A 152 5.17 -15.96 8.79
N ALA A 153 3.88 -16.00 8.42
CA ALA A 153 3.44 -16.57 7.14
C ALA A 153 3.83 -15.67 5.97
N ASN A 154 3.79 -14.36 6.15
CA ASN A 154 4.20 -13.38 5.15
C ASN A 154 5.72 -13.43 4.90
N GLU A 155 6.52 -13.56 5.96
CA GLU A 155 7.98 -13.72 5.85
C GLU A 155 8.36 -15.05 5.17
N ASP A 156 7.67 -16.14 5.52
CA ASP A 156 7.88 -17.43 4.89
C ASP A 156 7.41 -17.46 3.42
N LEU A 157 6.37 -16.71 3.08
CA LEU A 157 5.96 -16.50 1.69
C LEU A 157 7.02 -15.74 0.90
N LEU A 158 7.58 -14.67 1.46
CA LEU A 158 8.70 -13.94 0.83
C LEU A 158 9.91 -14.85 0.61
N ALA A 159 10.24 -15.70 1.59
CA ALA A 159 11.29 -16.71 1.45
C ALA A 159 10.96 -17.72 0.33
N TRP A 160 9.71 -18.17 0.25
CA TRP A 160 9.26 -19.05 -0.83
C TRP A 160 9.43 -18.40 -2.20
N TYR A 161 9.09 -17.11 -2.36
CA TYR A 161 9.30 -16.39 -3.62
C TYR A 161 10.77 -16.28 -4.01
N ALA A 162 11.63 -15.94 -3.05
CA ALA A 162 13.07 -15.88 -3.28
C ALA A 162 13.66 -17.24 -3.70
N GLU A 163 13.21 -18.34 -3.07
CA GLU A 163 13.59 -19.72 -3.42
C GLU A 163 13.14 -20.12 -4.84
N ASN A 164 12.03 -19.55 -5.32
CA ASN A 164 11.48 -19.82 -6.66
C ASN A 164 11.98 -18.84 -7.73
N GLY A 165 12.97 -18.01 -7.41
CA GLY A 165 13.70 -17.19 -8.39
C GLY A 165 13.17 -15.77 -8.60
N ASP A 166 12.35 -15.25 -7.69
CA ASP A 166 11.97 -13.83 -7.71
C ASP A 166 13.13 -12.94 -7.23
N GLU A 167 13.69 -12.16 -8.16
CA GLU A 167 14.82 -11.24 -7.91
C GLU A 167 14.47 -10.15 -6.90
N LEU A 168 13.23 -9.64 -6.91
CA LEU A 168 12.80 -8.60 -5.97
C LEU A 168 12.69 -9.18 -4.56
N ALA A 169 12.14 -10.39 -4.42
CA ALA A 169 12.06 -11.07 -3.14
C ALA A 169 13.46 -11.35 -2.55
N GLN A 170 14.40 -11.80 -3.40
CA GLN A 170 15.80 -12.01 -3.01
C GLN A 170 16.45 -10.69 -2.54
N GLU A 171 16.21 -9.60 -3.27
CA GLU A 171 16.73 -8.29 -2.93
C GLU A 171 16.16 -7.77 -1.60
N VAL A 172 14.86 -7.93 -1.35
CA VAL A 172 14.25 -7.53 -0.07
C VAL A 172 14.85 -8.32 1.09
N LEU A 173 15.03 -9.63 0.94
CA LEU A 173 15.67 -10.46 1.98
C LEU A 173 17.14 -10.04 2.20
N ARG A 174 17.87 -9.73 1.13
CA ARG A 174 19.24 -9.19 1.22
C ARG A 174 19.26 -7.87 1.99
N GLN A 175 18.40 -6.92 1.64
CA GLN A 175 18.32 -5.61 2.30
C GLN A 175 17.93 -5.69 3.77
N ARG A 176 17.14 -6.70 4.19
CA ARG A 176 16.86 -6.94 5.62
C ARG A 176 18.10 -7.31 6.41
N VAL A 177 19.08 -7.95 5.77
CA VAL A 177 20.35 -8.37 6.40
C VAL A 177 21.43 -7.30 6.25
N GLU A 178 21.61 -6.76 5.05
CA GLU A 178 22.71 -5.83 4.68
C GLU A 178 22.35 -4.36 4.93
N GLY A 179 21.07 -4.04 5.11
CA GLY A 179 20.57 -2.67 5.16
C GLY A 179 20.13 -2.15 3.78
N PRO A 180 19.52 -0.94 3.73
CA PRO A 180 19.06 -0.37 2.48
C PRO A 180 20.22 -0.09 1.53
N PRO A 181 19.99 -0.13 0.21
CA PRO A 181 21.03 0.19 -0.76
C PRO A 181 21.51 1.63 -0.53
N VAL A 182 22.80 1.79 -0.26
CA VAL A 182 23.42 3.11 -0.16
C VAL A 182 23.55 3.64 -1.59
N VAL A 183 22.69 4.59 -1.96
CA VAL A 183 22.84 5.33 -3.21
C VAL A 183 24.06 6.25 -3.07
N VAL A 184 25.21 5.76 -3.50
CA VAL A 184 26.41 6.59 -3.64
C VAL A 184 26.28 7.28 -4.99
N GLU A 185 25.98 8.58 -4.98
CA GLU A 185 26.12 9.40 -6.18
C GLU A 185 27.60 9.41 -6.57
N VAL A 186 27.96 8.59 -7.56
CA VAL A 186 29.31 8.58 -8.12
C VAL A 186 29.39 9.77 -9.07
N TYR A 187 29.96 10.86 -8.58
CA TYR A 187 30.38 11.97 -9.43
C TYR A 187 31.57 11.49 -10.26
N GLU A 188 31.44 11.45 -11.59
CA GLU A 188 32.51 11.02 -12.50
C GLU A 188 33.75 11.94 -12.39
N ASN A 189 33.55 13.16 -11.90
CA ASN A 189 34.60 14.11 -11.61
C ASN A 189 34.47 14.62 -10.16
N PRO A 190 35.53 14.58 -9.32
CA PRO A 190 35.50 15.16 -7.97
C PRO A 190 35.24 16.68 -7.96
N GLU A 191 35.33 17.33 -9.13
CA GLU A 191 35.07 18.75 -9.36
C GLU A 191 33.70 19.03 -9.98
N ASP A 192 32.87 18.00 -10.25
CA ASP A 192 31.49 18.19 -10.69
C ASP A 192 30.65 18.65 -9.50
N GLU A 193 30.81 19.92 -9.13
CA GLU A 193 29.84 20.64 -8.33
C GLU A 193 28.47 20.46 -8.98
N TYR A 194 27.47 20.14 -8.14
CA TYR A 194 26.06 20.12 -8.50
C TYR A 194 25.78 21.22 -9.53
N PRO A 195 25.33 20.92 -10.77
CA PRO A 195 25.30 21.92 -11.83
C PRO A 195 24.53 23.12 -11.32
N CYS A 196 25.25 24.22 -11.12
CA CYS A 196 24.64 25.44 -10.65
C CYS A 196 23.53 25.76 -11.65
N LEU A 197 22.31 25.90 -11.14
CA LEU A 197 21.13 26.13 -11.99
C LEU A 197 21.47 27.23 -13.00
N ASN A 198 21.24 26.98 -14.29
CA ASN A 198 21.49 27.99 -15.31
C ASN A 198 20.72 29.28 -14.95
N PRO A 199 21.20 30.48 -15.32
CA PRO A 199 20.55 31.75 -14.96
C PRO A 199 19.04 31.79 -15.30
N ARG A 200 18.66 31.13 -16.39
CA ARG A 200 17.25 30.94 -16.79
C ARG A 200 16.45 30.06 -15.83
N GLN A 201 17.05 29.01 -15.26
CA GLN A 201 16.42 28.13 -14.27
C GLN A 201 16.33 28.79 -12.89
N MET A 202 17.28 29.66 -12.52
CA MET A 202 17.18 30.46 -11.30
C MET A 202 15.96 31.38 -11.30
N GLN A 203 15.64 32.01 -12.43
CA GLN A 203 14.48 32.90 -12.57
C GLN A 203 13.12 32.22 -12.33
N TYR A 204 13.01 30.91 -12.61
CA TYR A 204 11.77 30.16 -12.37
C TYR A 204 11.62 29.70 -10.92
N ARG A 205 12.70 29.61 -10.15
CA ARG A 205 12.65 29.20 -8.75
C ARG A 205 12.09 30.29 -7.83
N GLU A 206 12.38 31.56 -8.13
CA GLU A 206 11.75 32.70 -7.43
C GLU A 206 10.24 32.72 -7.62
N LYS A 207 9.75 32.30 -8.80
CA LYS A 207 8.31 32.20 -9.08
C LYS A 207 7.64 30.94 -8.51
N MET A 208 8.41 29.91 -8.18
CA MET A 208 7.93 28.67 -7.55
C MET A 208 8.15 28.64 -6.03
N GLN A 209 8.54 29.75 -5.40
CA GLN A 209 8.29 29.92 -3.98
C GLN A 209 6.79 30.11 -3.77
N VAL A 210 6.05 29.00 -3.78
CA VAL A 210 4.78 28.94 -3.07
C VAL A 210 5.12 29.32 -1.63
N PRO A 211 4.45 30.31 -1.02
CA PRO A 211 4.62 30.57 0.40
C PRO A 211 4.14 29.32 1.14
N VAL A 212 5.08 28.42 1.44
CA VAL A 212 4.84 27.35 2.41
C VAL A 212 4.68 28.10 3.72
N GLY A 213 3.45 28.18 4.22
CA GLY A 213 3.19 28.73 5.54
C GLY A 213 4.07 28.01 6.56
N ASP A 214 4.65 28.76 7.50
CA ASP A 214 5.58 28.25 8.50
C ASP A 214 5.04 27.00 9.20
N VAL A 215 5.44 25.81 8.73
CA VAL A 215 5.27 24.57 9.47
C VAL A 215 6.38 24.56 10.50
N LYS A 216 6.05 24.89 11.76
CA LYS A 216 6.96 24.71 12.89
C LYS A 216 7.00 23.23 13.24
N PRO A 217 8.08 22.48 12.96
CA PRO A 217 8.23 21.14 13.52
C PRO A 217 8.34 21.25 15.04
N GLN A 218 7.61 20.40 15.74
CA GLN A 218 7.34 20.55 17.17
C GLN A 218 8.56 20.30 18.08
N PHE A 219 9.65 19.75 17.54
CA PHE A 219 10.86 19.41 18.32
C PHE A 219 12.14 19.39 17.47
N ASP A 220 12.67 20.56 17.07
CA ASP A 220 14.05 20.57 16.56
C ASP A 220 14.85 21.78 17.07
N VAL A 221 15.95 21.47 17.77
CA VAL A 221 16.78 22.40 18.52
C VAL A 221 18.08 22.59 17.75
N ALA A 222 18.32 23.85 17.36
CA ALA A 222 19.60 24.40 16.87
C ALA A 222 20.09 23.96 15.47
N GLY A 223 19.38 24.39 14.41
CA GLY A 223 19.85 24.27 13.02
C GLY A 223 20.44 25.58 12.46
N SER A 224 21.72 25.88 12.71
CA SER A 224 22.41 26.93 11.95
C SER A 224 22.66 26.45 10.52
N ARG A 225 22.18 27.20 9.50
CA ARG A 225 22.41 26.90 8.09
C ARG A 225 23.41 27.87 7.46
N MET A 226 24.20 27.37 6.51
CA MET A 226 25.03 28.22 5.64
C MET A 226 24.10 28.99 4.71
N ALA A 227 24.18 30.31 4.71
CA ALA A 227 23.39 31.16 3.85
C ALA A 227 24.28 32.23 3.21
N ALA A 228 24.05 32.50 1.92
CA ALA A 228 24.68 33.63 1.26
C ALA A 228 24.07 34.93 1.79
N ARG A 229 24.89 35.83 2.31
CA ARG A 229 24.52 37.18 2.73
C ARG A 229 25.15 38.18 1.79
N ARG A 230 24.30 39.10 1.30
CA ARG A 230 24.71 40.23 0.48
C ARG A 230 25.48 41.23 1.34
N VAL A 231 26.68 41.60 0.91
CA VAL A 231 27.56 42.49 1.68
C VAL A 231 27.05 43.92 1.53
N ALA A 232 26.88 44.63 2.66
CA ALA A 232 26.46 46.02 2.65
C ALA A 232 27.62 46.91 2.15
N ASP A 233 27.30 47.89 1.32
CA ASP A 233 28.30 48.81 0.78
C ASP A 233 28.82 49.73 1.90
N LYS A 234 30.15 49.92 1.98
CA LYS A 234 30.80 50.57 3.14
C LYS A 234 30.43 52.04 3.34
N GLU A 235 29.73 52.67 2.39
CA GLU A 235 29.36 54.08 2.44
C GLU A 235 27.85 54.32 2.70
N ASN A 236 26.99 53.29 2.64
CA ASN A 236 25.55 53.42 2.92
C ASN A 236 24.97 52.09 3.46
N GLU A 237 24.66 52.04 4.76
CA GLU A 237 24.16 50.84 5.46
C GLU A 237 22.81 50.30 4.95
N HIS A 238 22.10 51.06 4.10
CA HIS A 238 20.80 50.69 3.56
C HIS A 238 20.80 50.22 2.10
N ASP A 239 21.94 50.31 1.40
CA ASP A 239 22.09 49.75 0.06
C ASP A 239 23.03 48.53 0.09
N PHE A 240 22.50 47.39 -0.37
CA PHE A 240 23.27 46.16 -0.48
C PHE A 240 23.95 46.12 -1.85
N GLY A 241 25.29 46.10 -1.89
CA GLY A 241 26.06 45.96 -3.14
C GLY A 241 25.82 44.61 -3.83
N ASN A 242 26.36 44.39 -5.03
CA ASN A 242 26.17 43.13 -5.78
C ASN A 242 27.09 41.98 -5.34
N GLU A 243 27.92 42.18 -4.31
CA GLU A 243 28.83 41.18 -3.78
C GLU A 243 28.15 40.30 -2.71
N TRP A 244 28.39 39.00 -2.78
CA TRP A 244 27.83 37.99 -1.88
C TRP A 244 28.92 37.29 -1.10
N SER A 245 28.70 37.06 0.19
CA SER A 245 29.57 36.27 1.05
C SER A 245 28.78 35.12 1.67
N ILE A 246 29.37 33.93 1.76
CA ILE A 246 28.74 32.76 2.38
C ILE A 246 29.11 32.75 3.86
N GLY A 247 28.12 32.82 4.75
CA GLY A 247 28.32 32.81 6.20
C GLY A 247 27.30 31.93 6.92
N LYS A 248 27.66 31.49 8.13
CA LYS A 248 26.71 30.80 9.02
C LYS A 248 25.70 31.82 9.55
N LYS A 249 24.42 31.66 9.19
CA LYS A 249 23.35 32.50 9.73
C LYS A 249 22.66 31.77 10.88
N GLN A 250 22.75 32.33 12.08
CA GLN A 250 21.89 31.92 13.20
C GLN A 250 20.48 32.43 12.92
N ILE A 251 19.51 31.50 12.94
CA ILE A 251 18.12 31.80 12.58
C ILE A 251 17.37 32.42 13.77
N PHE A 252 17.91 32.29 14.99
CA PHE A 252 17.33 32.83 16.22
C PHE A 252 18.39 33.50 17.09
N VAL A 253 18.09 34.71 17.58
CA VAL A 253 18.75 35.33 18.73
C VAL A 253 17.78 35.14 19.90
N ILE A 254 18.17 34.35 20.89
CA ILE A 254 17.44 34.30 22.16
C ILE A 254 17.88 35.55 22.95
N PRO A 255 16.95 36.41 23.44
CA PRO A 255 17.30 37.51 24.33
C PRO A 255 17.87 37.03 25.66
#